data_AF-A0A8S3A5S1-F1
#
_entry.id   AF-A0A8S3A5S1-F1
#
_cell.length_a   1.000
_cell.length_b   1.000
_cell.length_c   1.000
_cell.angle_alpha   90.00
_cell.angle_beta   90.00
_cell.angle_gamma   90.00
#
_symmetry.space_group_name_H-M   'P 1'
#
loop_
_entity.id
_entity.type
_entity.pdbx_description
1 polymer ?
#
loop_
_entity_poly.entity_id
_entity_poly.type
_entity_poly.pdbx_seq_one_letter_code
_entity_poly.pdbx_strand_id
1 'polypeptide(L)' 'RVLEYCLLEQEPPAQAPPKYRPSANWPSRGQIIFKNVSMSHSNESNSSVALDNICLNIQAGEKVGIVGRTGA' A
#
# COMPACT_ATOMS: atom_id res chain seq x y z
N ARG A 1 -26.39 -5.40 17.96
CA ARG A 1 -25.99 -5.15 16.56
C ARG A 1 -25.17 -3.87 16.43
N VAL A 2 -25.62 -2.68 16.84
CA VAL A 2 -24.79 -1.44 16.74
C VAL A 2 -23.49 -1.53 17.55
N LEU A 3 -23.56 -2.01 18.80
CA LEU A 3 -22.37 -2.18 19.66
C LEU A 3 -21.35 -3.19 19.14
N GLU A 4 -21.78 -4.14 18.30
CA GLU A 4 -20.91 -5.17 17.71
C GLU A 4 -19.92 -4.56 16.71
N TYR A 5 -20.37 -3.60 15.90
CA TYR A 5 -19.52 -2.88 14.94
C TYR A 5 -18.53 -1.94 15.63
N CYS A 6 -18.86 -1.40 16.80
CA CYS A 6 -17.95 -0.54 17.56
C CYS A 6 -16.72 -1.31 18.11
N LEU A 7 -16.80 -2.63 18.20
CA LEU A 7 -15.78 -3.51 18.79
C LEU A 7 -14.91 -4.23 17.75
N LEU A 8 -15.19 -4.06 16.45
CA LEU A 8 -14.37 -4.64 15.39
C LEU A 8 -12.97 -4.01 15.38
N GLU A 9 -11.99 -4.76 14.91
CA GLU A 9 -10.66 -4.21 14.64
C GLU A 9 -10.78 -3.08 13.62
N GLN A 10 -10.31 -1.90 14.02
CA GLN A 10 -10.34 -0.72 13.17
C GLN A 10 -9.04 -0.60 12.40
N GLU A 11 -9.15 -0.07 11.19
CA GLU A 11 -7.98 0.37 10.43
C GLU A 11 -7.21 1.46 11.18
N PRO A 12 -5.91 1.64 10.89
CA PRO A 12 -5.14 2.75 11.42
C PRO A 12 -5.84 4.09 11.18
N PRO A 13 -5.64 5.08 12.08
CA PRO A 13 -6.25 6.40 11.93
C PRO A 13 -5.93 7.03 10.56
N ALA A 14 -6.93 7.67 9.96
CA ALA A 14 -6.81 8.31 8.64
C ALA A 14 -5.68 9.35 8.56
N GLN A 15 -5.31 9.96 9.69
CA GLN A 15 -4.18 10.88 9.78
C GLN A 15 -3.04 10.28 10.60
N ALA A 16 -1.85 10.28 10.01
CA ALA A 16 -0.64 9.94 10.74
C ALA A 16 -0.40 10.94 11.90
N PRO A 17 0.16 10.47 13.02
CA PRO A 17 0.67 11.33 14.09
C PRO A 17 1.60 12.42 13.53
N PRO A 18 1.62 13.64 14.09
CA PRO A 18 2.43 14.75 13.56
C PRO A 18 3.90 14.40 13.29
N LYS A 19 4.50 13.55 14.14
CA LYS A 19 5.87 13.03 13.99
C LYS A 19 6.15 12.23 12.71
N TYR A 20 5.13 11.62 12.11
CA TYR A 20 5.25 10.78 10.91
C TYR A 20 4.66 11.44 9.67
N ARG A 21 4.15 12.67 9.79
CA ARG A 21 3.64 13.40 8.64
C ARG A 21 4.83 13.80 7.76
N PRO A 22 4.72 13.60 6.44
CA PRO A 22 5.75 14.09 5.54
C PRO A 22 5.79 15.62 5.56
N SER A 23 6.89 16.19 5.07
CA SER A 23 7.01 17.65 4.97
C SER A 23 5.97 18.23 4.01
N ALA A 24 5.67 19.52 4.13
CA ALA A 24 4.71 20.21 3.26
C ALA A 24 5.07 20.15 1.76
N ASN A 25 6.35 19.93 1.42
CA ASN A 25 6.85 19.82 0.05
C ASN A 25 6.95 18.37 -0.44
N TRP A 26 6.41 17.40 0.30
CA TRP A 26 6.35 16.01 -0.15
C TRP A 26 5.15 15.78 -1.08
N PRO A 27 5.30 14.99 -2.16
CA PRO A 27 6.55 14.43 -2.66
C PRO A 27 7.30 15.45 -3.51
N SER A 28 8.61 15.62 -3.27
CA SER A 28 9.39 16.65 -3.96
C SER A 28 9.79 16.29 -5.41
N ARG A 29 9.92 14.99 -5.70
CA ARG A 29 10.28 14.48 -7.04
C ARG A 29 9.31 13.45 -7.61
N GLY A 30 8.60 12.72 -6.74
CA GLY A 30 7.67 11.67 -7.17
C GLY A 30 8.33 10.37 -7.66
N GLN A 31 9.59 10.10 -7.30
CA GLN A 31 10.20 8.78 -7.53
C GLN A 31 9.53 7.73 -6.65
N ILE A 32 9.23 6.56 -7.21
CA ILE A 32 8.55 5.45 -6.52
C ILE A 32 9.44 4.21 -6.55
N ILE A 33 9.67 3.59 -5.40
CA ILE A 33 10.48 2.37 -5.28
C ILE A 33 9.69 1.31 -4.51
N PHE A 34 9.43 0.18 -5.17
CA PHE A 34 8.98 -1.05 -4.55
C PHE A 34 10.21 -1.94 -4.29
N LYS A 35 10.39 -2.37 -3.04
CA LYS A 35 11.48 -3.27 -2.64
C LYS A 35 10.89 -4.51 -2.00
N ASN A 36 11.00 -5.65 -2.69
CA ASN A 36 10.57 -6.96 -2.20
C ASN A 36 9.11 -6.94 -1.69
N VAL A 37 8.22 -6.29 -2.43
CA VAL A 37 6.83 -6.10 -2.00
C VAL A 37 6.03 -7.37 -2.27
N SER A 38 5.48 -7.94 -1.21
CA SER A 38 4.48 -9.01 -1.29
C SER A 38 3.16 -8.56 -0.65
N MET A 39 2.02 -8.95 -1.24
CA MET A 39 0.69 -8.55 -0.76
C MET A 39 -0.32 -9.70 -0.89
N SER A 40 -1.19 -9.83 0.11
CA SER A 40 -2.36 -10.71 0.09
C SER A 40 -3.64 -9.93 0.40
N HIS A 41 -4.78 -10.47 -0.01
CA HIS A 41 -6.10 -9.90 0.29
C HIS A 41 -6.58 -10.19 1.72
N SER A 42 -6.04 -11.24 2.36
CA SER A 42 -6.42 -11.63 3.72
C SER A 42 -5.21 -11.54 4.65
N ASN A 43 -5.48 -11.25 5.92
CA ASN A 43 -4.49 -11.24 6.99
C ASN A 43 -4.22 -12.65 7.54
N GLU A 44 -4.90 -13.67 7.04
CA GLU A 44 -4.66 -15.06 7.43
C GLU A 44 -3.31 -15.56 6.93
N SER A 45 -2.56 -16.23 7.81
CA SER A 45 -1.19 -16.70 7.54
C SER A 45 -1.07 -17.67 6.37
N ASN A 46 -2.16 -18.34 5.99
CA ASN A 46 -2.20 -19.32 4.91
C ASN A 46 -2.82 -18.76 3.61
N SER A 47 -3.11 -17.45 3.56
CA SER A 47 -3.70 -16.85 2.37
C SER A 47 -2.69 -16.80 1.21
N SER A 48 -3.19 -17.03 0.00
CA SER A 48 -2.35 -16.92 -1.20
C SER A 48 -1.88 -15.48 -1.39
N VAL A 49 -0.61 -15.34 -1.75
CA VAL A 49 0.02 -14.06 -2.07
C VAL A 49 -0.38 -13.67 -3.49
N ALA A 50 -1.00 -12.50 -3.65
CA ALA A 50 -1.45 -11.98 -4.94
C ALA A 50 -0.31 -11.25 -5.69
N LEU A 51 0.53 -10.52 -4.97
CA LEU A 51 1.77 -9.94 -5.48
C LEU A 51 2.93 -10.56 -4.72
N ASP A 52 3.90 -11.15 -5.40
CA ASP A 52 5.03 -11.80 -4.75
C ASP A 52 6.37 -11.17 -5.16
N ASN A 53 7.10 -10.67 -4.16
CA ASN A 53 8.46 -10.16 -4.25
C ASN A 53 8.69 -9.14 -5.39
N ILE A 54 7.77 -8.19 -5.54
CA ILE A 54 7.84 -7.16 -6.57
C ILE A 54 8.94 -6.14 -6.24
N CYS A 55 9.87 -5.96 -7.18
CA CYS A 55 10.92 -4.95 -7.16
C CYS A 55 10.80 -4.04 -8.39
N LEU A 56 10.48 -2.77 -8.18
CA LEU A 56 10.26 -1.78 -9.23
C LEU A 56 10.83 -0.43 -8.80
N ASN A 57 11.43 0.30 -9.74
CA ASN A 57 11.95 1.64 -9.51
C ASN A 57 11.50 2.57 -10.64
N ILE A 58 10.49 3.40 -10.35
CA ILE A 58 9.95 4.41 -11.27
C ILE A 58 10.62 5.74 -10.96
N GLN A 59 11.34 6.30 -11.93
CA GLN A 59 12.00 7.59 -11.81
C GLN A 59 10.99 8.75 -11.79
N ALA A 60 11.43 9.87 -11.22
CA ALA A 60 10.67 11.11 -11.21
C ALA A 60 10.30 11.56 -12.64
N GLY A 61 9.01 11.76 -12.89
CA GLY A 61 8.51 12.23 -14.19
C GLY A 61 8.30 11.14 -15.25
N GLU A 62 8.54 9.86 -14.93
CA GLU A 62 8.30 8.76 -15.86
C GLU A 62 6.80 8.47 -16.05
N LYS A 63 6.43 8.13 -17.29
CA LYS A 63 5.11 7.59 -17.62
C LYS A 63 5.23 6.07 -17.76
N VAL A 64 4.48 5.34 -16.96
CA VAL A 64 4.53 3.87 -16.90
C VAL A 64 3.12 3.31 -17.17
N GLY A 65 3.04 2.30 -18.02
CA GLY A 65 1.81 1.52 -18.23
C GLY A 65 1.91 0.18 -17.51
N ILE A 66 0.88 -0.18 -16.75
CA ILE A 66 0.74 -1.51 -16.13
C ILE A 66 -0.20 -2.33 -17.02
N VAL A 67 0.25 -3.52 -17.43
CA VAL A 67 -0.52 -4.43 -18.30
C VAL A 67 -0.55 -5.83 -17.70
N GLY A 68 -1.68 -6.51 -17.87
CA GLY A 68 -1.88 -7.86 -17.33
C GLY A 68 -3.15 -8.50 -17.91
N ARG A 69 -3.25 -9.82 -17.79
CA ARG A 69 -4.52 -10.53 -18.01
C ARG A 69 -5.44 -10.30 -16.81
N THR A 70 -6.72 -10.63 -16.94
CA THR A 70 -7.65 -10.62 -15.80
C THR A 70 -7.12 -11.48 -14.65
N GLY A 71 -7.01 -10.88 -13.45
CA GLY A 71 -6.50 -11.55 -12.24
C GLY A 71 -4.98 -11.44 -12.03
N ALA A 72 -4.29 -10.61 -12.84
CA ALA A 72 -2.90 -10.21 -12.65
C ALA A 72 -2.79 -8.77 -12.11
#